data_AF-A0A1Y3BI69-F1
#
_entry.id   AF-A0A1Y3BI69-F1
#
_cell.length_a   1.000
_cell.length_b   1.000
_cell.length_c   1.000
_cell.angle_alpha   90.00
_cell.angle_beta   90.00
_cell.angle_gamma   90.00
#
_symmetry.space_group_name_H-M   'P 1'
#
loop_
_entity.id
_entity.type
_entity.pdbx_description
1 polymer ?
#
loop_
_entity_poly.entity_id
_entity_poly.type
_entity_poly.pdbx_seq_one_letter_code
_entity_poly.pdbx_strand_id
1 'polypeptide(L)'
;MKTSAVSSLSHMLRRYTSLNHLSTAACAVLKNQQQVLQMINDLNKVDFKNVQEQASWVCQCDEDIVHQIESSFKAFLSDQCPYDRWAYWCEEVLNMSLLNHNITTAKQFFFKWEFYR
;
A
#
# COMPACT_ATOMS: atom_id res chain seq x y z
N MET A 1 1.71 35.38 -1.47
CA MET A 1 1.79 34.52 -0.26
C MET A 1 0.47 33.84 0.11
N LYS A 2 -0.68 34.54 0.21
CA LYS A 2 -1.97 33.93 0.60
C LYS A 2 -2.47 32.81 -0.34
N THR A 3 -2.24 32.95 -1.65
CA THR A 3 -2.65 31.95 -2.67
C THR A 3 -1.85 30.65 -2.61
N SER A 4 -0.55 30.73 -2.28
CA SER A 4 0.31 29.54 -2.14
C SER A 4 -0.05 28.71 -0.90
N ALA A 5 -0.43 29.35 0.20
CA ALA A 5 -0.87 28.63 1.40
C ALA A 5 -2.21 27.92 1.16
N VAL A 6 -3.14 28.57 0.45
CA VAL A 6 -4.44 27.98 0.08
C VAL A 6 -4.29 26.83 -0.91
N SER A 7 -3.38 26.96 -1.89
CA SER A 7 -3.11 25.86 -2.82
C SER A 7 -2.47 24.67 -2.10
N SER A 8 -1.46 24.90 -1.26
CA SER A 8 -0.84 23.84 -0.45
C SER A 8 -1.85 23.15 0.47
N LEU A 9 -2.76 23.90 1.10
CA LEU A 9 -3.84 23.34 1.93
C LEU A 9 -4.84 22.52 1.10
N SER A 10 -5.25 23.01 -0.07
CA SER A 10 -6.15 22.29 -0.97
C SER A 10 -5.54 20.99 -1.48
N HIS A 11 -4.25 21.01 -1.84
CA HIS A 11 -3.50 19.81 -2.20
C HIS A 11 -3.42 18.83 -1.03
N MET A 12 -3.17 19.31 0.18
CA MET A 12 -3.14 18.49 1.38
C MET A 12 -4.50 17.84 1.66
N LEU A 13 -5.59 18.61 1.61
CA LEU A 13 -6.96 18.11 1.81
C LEU A 13 -7.35 17.10 0.74
N ARG A 14 -7.11 17.40 -0.54
CA ARG A 14 -7.40 16.46 -1.64
C ARG A 14 -6.61 15.17 -1.47
N ARG A 15 -5.33 15.28 -1.10
CA ARG A 15 -4.50 14.13 -0.79
C ARG A 15 -5.13 13.32 0.34
N TYR A 16 -5.47 13.92 1.49
CA TYR A 16 -6.17 13.25 2.60
C TYR A 16 -7.51 12.61 2.21
N THR A 17 -8.32 13.27 1.37
CA THR A 17 -9.59 12.72 0.91
C THR A 17 -9.39 11.48 0.02
N SER A 18 -8.52 11.56 -1.00
CA SER A 18 -8.20 10.40 -1.86
C SER A 18 -7.72 9.21 -1.05
N LEU A 19 -6.94 9.53 -0.04
CA LEU A 19 -6.36 8.62 0.92
C LEU A 19 -7.42 7.96 1.82
N ASN A 20 -8.35 8.72 2.40
CA ASN A 20 -9.47 8.15 3.16
C ASN A 20 -10.37 7.27 2.30
N HIS A 21 -10.59 7.64 1.03
CA HIS A 21 -11.31 6.79 0.10
C HIS A 21 -10.57 5.48 -0.17
N LEU A 22 -9.25 5.52 -0.32
CA LEU A 22 -8.43 4.32 -0.48
C LEU A 22 -8.58 3.39 0.74
N SER A 23 -8.47 3.94 1.96
CA SER A 23 -8.68 3.17 3.20
C SER A 23 -10.07 2.54 3.22
N THR A 24 -11.11 3.32 2.91
CA THR A 24 -12.50 2.85 2.93
C THR A 24 -12.75 1.76 1.90
N ALA A 25 -12.22 1.92 0.68
CA ALA A 25 -12.32 0.94 -0.38
C ALA A 25 -11.59 -0.36 0.00
N ALA A 26 -10.36 -0.26 0.50
CA ALA A 26 -9.61 -1.42 1.01
C ALA A 26 -10.38 -2.13 2.12
N CYS A 27 -10.91 -1.38 3.10
CA CYS A 27 -11.72 -1.93 4.18
C CYS A 27 -12.97 -2.66 3.68
N ALA A 28 -13.68 -2.09 2.69
CA ALA A 28 -14.88 -2.71 2.13
C ALA A 28 -14.58 -4.04 1.42
N VAL A 29 -13.46 -4.09 0.71
CA VAL A 29 -13.01 -5.30 0.00
C VAL A 29 -12.52 -6.38 0.98
N LEU A 30 -11.69 -6.00 1.95
CA LEU A 30 -11.09 -6.94 2.90
C LEU A 30 -12.10 -7.55 3.88
N LYS A 31 -13.25 -6.91 4.08
CA LYS A 31 -14.38 -7.47 4.84
C LYS A 31 -15.26 -8.41 4.00
N ASN A 32 -15.06 -8.47 2.69
CA ASN A 32 -15.84 -9.30 1.78
C ASN A 32 -15.02 -10.52 1.31
N GLN A 33 -15.27 -11.66 1.93
CA GLN A 33 -14.53 -12.90 1.67
C GLN A 33 -14.58 -13.35 0.19
N GLN A 34 -15.70 -13.16 -0.50
CA GLN A 34 -15.79 -13.50 -1.94
C GLN A 34 -14.87 -12.61 -2.78
N GLN A 35 -14.78 -11.32 -2.46
CA GLN A 35 -13.88 -10.40 -3.16
C GLN A 35 -12.42 -10.71 -2.85
N VAL A 36 -12.08 -11.06 -1.60
CA VAL A 36 -10.72 -11.48 -1.22
C VAL A 36 -10.31 -12.75 -1.97
N LEU A 37 -11.18 -13.76 -2.06
CA LEU A 37 -10.88 -14.98 -2.83
C LEU A 37 -10.68 -14.68 -4.32
N GLN A 38 -11.48 -13.78 -4.89
CA GLN A 38 -11.31 -13.33 -6.26
C GLN A 38 -9.96 -12.61 -6.44
N MET A 39 -9.56 -11.75 -5.50
CA MET A 39 -8.26 -11.08 -5.52
C MET A 39 -7.10 -12.08 -5.49
N ILE A 40 -7.18 -13.13 -4.68
CA ILE A 40 -6.15 -14.20 -4.65
C ILE A 40 -6.05 -14.89 -6.01
N ASN A 41 -7.19 -15.22 -6.61
CA ASN A 41 -7.22 -15.85 -7.94
C ASN A 41 -6.63 -14.95 -9.03
N ASP A 42 -6.91 -13.66 -8.98
CA ASP A 42 -6.38 -12.70 -9.93
C ASP A 42 -4.89 -12.45 -9.71
N LEU A 43 -4.45 -12.40 -8.46
CA LEU A 43 -3.04 -12.28 -8.09
C LEU A 43 -2.21 -13.46 -8.60
N ASN A 44 -2.75 -14.68 -8.56
CA ASN A 44 -2.09 -15.87 -9.09
C ASN A 44 -1.95 -15.89 -10.63
N LYS A 45 -2.68 -15.03 -11.35
CA LYS A 45 -2.56 -14.89 -12.81
C LYS A 45 -1.56 -13.82 -13.24
N VAL A 46 -1.06 -13.02 -12.30
CA VAL A 46 -0.09 -11.96 -12.60
C VAL A 46 1.27 -12.58 -12.89
N ASP A 47 1.89 -12.14 -13.99
CA ASP A 47 3.28 -12.48 -14.31
C ASP A 47 4.23 -11.55 -13.53
N PHE A 48 4.56 -11.97 -12.30
CA PHE A 48 5.44 -11.21 -11.42
C PHE A 48 6.88 -11.10 -11.92
N LYS A 49 7.32 -12.02 -12.79
CA LYS A 49 8.63 -11.94 -13.42
C LYS A 49 8.71 -10.73 -14.36
N ASN A 50 7.69 -10.53 -15.19
CA ASN A 50 7.60 -9.35 -16.05
C ASN A 50 7.44 -8.06 -15.24
N VAL A 51 6.67 -8.09 -14.13
CA VAL A 51 6.56 -6.93 -13.22
C VAL A 51 7.91 -6.56 -12.61
N GLN A 52 8.68 -7.55 -12.17
CA GLN A 52 10.03 -7.39 -11.64
C GLN A 52 10.98 -6.79 -12.69
N GLU A 53 11.01 -7.35 -13.91
CA GLU A 53 11.86 -6.84 -15.01
C GLU A 53 11.54 -5.37 -15.32
N GLN A 54 10.26 -5.00 -15.35
CA GLN A 54 9.84 -3.61 -15.57
C GLN A 54 10.20 -2.70 -14.39
N ALA A 55 10.01 -3.15 -13.14
CA ALA A 55 10.37 -2.37 -11.96
C ALA A 55 11.88 -2.12 -11.87
N SER A 56 12.69 -3.12 -12.18
CA SER A 56 14.15 -2.99 -12.27
C SER A 56 14.54 -1.98 -13.36
N TRP A 57 13.92 -2.05 -14.55
CA TRP A 57 14.22 -1.13 -15.65
C TRP A 57 13.81 0.32 -15.38
N VAL A 58 12.66 0.54 -14.74
CA VAL A 58 12.10 1.89 -14.52
C VAL A 58 12.71 2.60 -13.31
N CYS A 59 12.84 1.90 -12.17
CA CYS A 59 13.25 2.51 -10.90
C CYS A 59 14.43 1.81 -10.22
N GLN A 60 15.13 0.91 -10.93
CA GLN A 60 16.22 0.11 -10.36
C GLN A 60 15.75 -0.63 -9.09
N CYS A 61 14.50 -1.08 -9.09
CA CYS A 61 13.95 -1.84 -7.98
C CYS A 61 14.73 -3.14 -7.83
N ASP A 62 15.12 -3.45 -6.60
CA ASP A 62 15.69 -4.74 -6.25
C ASP A 62 14.67 -5.85 -6.57
N GLU A 63 15.15 -6.91 -7.20
CA GLU A 63 14.35 -8.08 -7.60
C GLU A 63 13.75 -8.77 -6.37
N ASP A 64 14.48 -8.80 -5.26
CA ASP A 64 14.04 -9.43 -4.02
C ASP A 64 12.86 -8.69 -3.39
N ILE A 65 12.76 -7.36 -3.55
CA ILE A 65 11.67 -6.57 -2.99
C ILE A 65 10.34 -6.93 -3.64
N VAL A 66 10.30 -7.09 -4.97
CA VAL A 66 9.06 -7.43 -5.69
C VAL A 66 8.56 -8.81 -5.25
N HIS A 67 9.46 -9.78 -5.17
CA HIS A 67 9.13 -11.14 -4.72
C HIS A 67 8.68 -11.18 -3.24
N GLN A 68 9.33 -10.41 -2.36
CA GLN A 68 8.93 -10.30 -0.96
C GLN A 68 7.54 -9.67 -0.80
N ILE A 69 7.24 -8.61 -1.54
CA ILE A 69 5.92 -7.96 -1.52
C ILE A 69 4.85 -8.92 -2.03
N GLU A 70 5.08 -9.61 -3.15
CA GLU A 70 4.16 -10.62 -3.68
C GLU A 70 3.85 -11.70 -2.64
N SER A 71 4.90 -12.32 -2.09
CA SER A 71 4.79 -13.40 -1.10
C SER A 71 4.03 -12.93 0.15
N SER A 72 4.38 -11.75 0.67
CA SER A 72 3.70 -11.17 1.83
C SER A 72 2.24 -10.86 1.55
N PHE A 73 1.90 -10.41 0.33
CA PHE A 73 0.53 -10.06 -0.03
C PHE A 73 -0.35 -11.32 -0.17
N LYS A 74 0.18 -12.39 -0.75
CA LYS A 74 -0.48 -13.70 -0.79
C LYS A 74 -0.76 -14.23 0.62
N ALA A 75 0.23 -14.14 1.51
CA ALA A 75 0.08 -14.57 2.90
C ALA A 75 -0.97 -13.72 3.63
N PHE A 76 -0.94 -12.40 3.44
CA PHE A 76 -1.91 -11.46 4.00
C PHE A 76 -3.34 -11.76 3.57
N LEU A 77 -3.60 -11.92 2.27
CA LEU A 77 -4.95 -12.21 1.76
C LEU A 77 -5.47 -13.59 2.20
N SER A 78 -4.56 -14.52 2.54
CA SER A 78 -4.90 -15.87 3.01
C SER A 78 -5.19 -15.94 4.51
N ASP A 79 -5.03 -14.83 5.25
CA ASP A 79 -5.35 -14.77 6.68
C ASP A 79 -6.86 -14.95 6.92
N GLN A 80 -7.25 -15.43 8.10
CA GLN A 80 -8.66 -15.61 8.47
C GLN A 80 -9.41 -14.27 8.55
N CYS A 81 -8.72 -13.19 8.93
CA CYS A 81 -9.28 -11.84 8.99
C CYS A 81 -8.26 -10.81 8.45
N PRO A 82 -8.11 -10.68 7.13
CA PRO A 82 -7.11 -9.80 6.54
C PRO A 82 -7.38 -8.32 6.86
N TYR A 83 -8.64 -7.95 7.14
CA TYR A 83 -8.99 -6.61 7.60
C TYR A 83 -8.26 -6.19 8.89
N ASP A 84 -8.13 -7.08 9.88
CA ASP A 84 -7.55 -6.74 11.18
C ASP A 84 -6.02 -6.55 11.10
N ARG A 85 -5.36 -7.17 10.12
CA ARG A 85 -3.91 -7.05 9.89
C ARG A 85 -3.52 -6.08 8.79
N TRP A 86 -4.48 -5.44 8.12
CA TRP A 86 -4.24 -4.54 6.99
C TRP A 86 -3.20 -3.46 7.30
N ALA A 87 -3.38 -2.81 8.45
CA ALA A 87 -2.51 -1.77 8.98
C ALA A 87 -1.05 -2.26 9.10
N TYR A 88 -0.90 -3.40 9.78
CA TYR A 88 0.39 -4.02 10.04
C TYR A 88 1.08 -4.46 8.75
N TRP A 89 0.35 -5.11 7.84
CA TRP A 89 0.91 -5.53 6.55
C TRP A 89 1.39 -4.33 5.71
N CYS A 90 0.62 -3.25 5.67
CA CYS A 90 1.04 -2.03 4.98
C CYS A 90 2.33 -1.44 5.60
N GLU A 91 2.48 -1.50 6.92
CA GLU A 91 3.72 -1.09 7.59
C GLU A 91 4.91 -1.99 7.18
N GLU A 92 4.72 -3.31 7.10
CA GLU A 92 5.76 -4.24 6.64
C GLU A 92 6.19 -3.96 5.20
N VAL A 93 5.24 -3.74 4.29
CA VAL A 93 5.54 -3.37 2.89
C VAL A 93 6.31 -2.05 2.81
N LEU A 94 5.95 -1.06 3.63
CA LEU A 94 6.69 0.19 3.72
C LEU A 94 8.12 -0.05 4.23
N ASN A 95 8.29 -0.86 5.29
CA ASN A 95 9.60 -1.21 5.81
C ASN A 95 10.48 -1.89 4.77
N MET A 96 9.95 -2.83 3.99
CA MET A 96 10.65 -3.49 2.88
C MET A 96 11.07 -2.50 1.79
N SER A 97 10.15 -1.60 1.40
CA SER A 97 10.35 -0.69 0.27
C SER A 97 11.23 0.53 0.59
N LEU A 98 11.34 0.90 1.87
CA LEU A 98 12.00 2.14 2.30
C LEU A 98 13.43 1.94 2.81
N LEU A 99 13.99 0.73 2.79
CA LEU A 99 15.34 0.45 3.28
C LEU A 99 16.44 1.38 2.69
N ASN A 100 16.17 2.07 1.56
CA ASN A 100 17.09 2.99 0.89
C ASN A 100 16.69 4.50 0.89
N HIS A 101 15.57 4.89 1.51
CA HIS A 101 15.11 6.30 1.58
C HIS A 101 14.59 6.67 2.97
N ASN A 102 14.55 7.96 3.30
CA ASN A 102 14.28 8.48 4.67
C ASN A 102 12.98 7.90 5.29
N ILE A 103 13.16 6.77 6.00
CA ILE A 103 12.16 5.88 6.60
C ILE A 103 11.23 6.66 7.55
N THR A 104 11.74 7.72 8.17
CA THR A 104 11.04 8.56 9.14
C THR A 104 9.80 9.24 8.56
N THR A 105 9.87 9.74 7.32
CA THR A 105 8.77 10.53 6.73
C THR A 105 7.61 9.65 6.29
N ALA A 106 7.91 8.48 5.74
CA ALA A 106 6.89 7.54 5.28
C ALA A 106 6.25 6.76 6.44
N LYS A 107 7.01 6.41 7.49
CA LYS A 107 6.44 5.90 8.75
C LYS A 107 5.53 6.92 9.43
N GLN A 108 5.95 8.18 9.53
CA GLN A 108 5.10 9.24 10.10
C GLN A 108 3.82 9.46 9.29
N PHE A 109 3.86 9.29 7.97
CA PHE A 109 2.67 9.34 7.13
C PHE A 109 1.70 8.20 7.44
N PHE A 110 2.21 6.98 7.59
CA PHE A 110 1.40 5.80 7.90
C PHE A 110 0.86 5.77 9.34
N PHE A 111 1.64 6.21 10.34
CA PHE A 111 1.14 6.29 11.71
C PHE A 111 0.15 7.45 11.91
N LYS A 112 0.35 8.60 11.24
CA LYS A 112 -0.64 9.69 11.26
C LYS A 112 -1.93 9.29 10.55
N TRP A 113 -1.86 8.39 9.57
CA TRP A 113 -3.01 7.84 8.87
C TRP A 113 -3.97 7.06 9.77
N GLU A 114 -3.43 6.09 10.50
CA GLU A 114 -4.19 5.21 11.39
C GLU A 114 -4.87 5.98 12.53
N PHE A 115 -4.25 7.09 12.97
CA PHE A 115 -4.70 7.88 14.12
C PHE A 115 -5.90 8.81 13.85
N TYR A 116 -6.32 8.98 12.59
CA TYR A 116 -7.49 9.81 12.23
C TYR A 116 -8.78 8.99 12.04
N ARG A 117 -8.82 7.78 12.59
CA ARG A 117 -10.05 6.98 12.68
C ARG A 117 -10.90 7.38 13.88
#